data_AF-A0A537CE31-F1
#
_entry.id   AF-A0A537CE31-F1
#
_cell.length_a   1.000
_cell.length_b   1.000
_cell.length_c   1.000
_cell.angle_alpha   90.00
_cell.angle_beta   90.00
_cell.angle_gamma   90.00
#
_symmetry.space_group_name_H-M   'P 1'
#
loop_
_entity.id
_entity.type
_entity.pdbx_description
1 polymer ?
#
loop_
_entity_poly.entity_id
_entity_poly.type
_entity_poly.pdbx_seq_one_letter_code
_entity_poly.pdbx_strand_id
1 'polypeptide(L)'
;VDAERTAALCWKRLCDLAAEHENPHTPLAELERIRDDEERHERLFALFTAALDEHDRLRPGVTAATLASEVGAVGEPFLPRALRTRAAAENPLGSGGPVWVMCGERAEDKLPLFRRLLDAAGLRRRLEECARAGGKPIGELRIAIKPSFMLGYHRKDRSCLTDPELVRELARYLRAAGAGDIAVVESPNIYDQFYRHRSVPEVARYFDIPAPEFRLVDLGDDQVPHAYGRGMAQYSVGRTWRDADFRISFAKLRSHPVEHVHLSLANTEGLGMRCDHFLFAERQAQRESAVMTLLGDFPPHFALIEGYDLAPDGILGAMGSPRPKAPRRLYAGADALAVDVVAARHLGLRDPRQSSMLRAAFHWFGDPSAATHVIGPDEPVAGWRGPHHNELSSMLSFVAYPIYVFGSGRGALFVPEMDEEAFPPVTPPSLALRVGRKLLQASLGLRFPR
;
A
#
# COMPACT_ATOMS: atom_id res chain seq x y z
N VAL A 1 9.02 8.13 -32.44
CA VAL A 1 9.61 9.48 -32.28
C VAL A 1 8.60 10.56 -32.63
N ASP A 2 8.00 10.56 -33.83
CA ASP A 2 7.07 11.63 -34.23
C ASP A 2 5.82 11.78 -33.34
N ALA A 3 5.27 10.67 -32.83
CA ALA A 3 4.16 10.70 -31.87
C ALA A 3 4.55 11.39 -30.56
N GLU A 4 5.71 11.02 -29.99
CA GLU A 4 6.25 11.61 -28.75
C GLU A 4 6.55 13.10 -28.92
N ARG A 5 7.18 13.47 -30.03
CA ARG A 5 7.45 14.87 -30.36
C ARG A 5 6.17 15.69 -30.51
N THR A 6 5.13 15.10 -31.10
CA THR A 6 3.81 15.73 -31.18
C THR A 6 3.20 15.91 -29.80
N ALA A 7 3.28 14.90 -28.93
CA ALA A 7 2.81 14.99 -27.55
C ALA A 7 3.55 16.10 -26.77
N ALA A 8 4.88 16.13 -26.84
CA ALA A 8 5.70 17.14 -26.18
C ALA A 8 5.34 18.58 -26.64
N LEU A 9 5.15 18.79 -27.94
CA LEU A 9 4.72 20.08 -28.49
C LEU A 9 3.30 20.47 -28.03
N CYS A 10 2.36 19.51 -27.98
CA CYS A 10 1.01 19.74 -27.50
C CYS A 10 1.01 20.20 -26.04
N TRP A 11 1.76 19.51 -25.16
CA TRP A 11 1.83 19.87 -23.75
C TRP A 11 2.56 21.18 -23.50
N LYS A 12 3.61 21.48 -24.29
CA LYS A 12 4.23 22.80 -24.28
C LYS A 12 3.20 23.89 -24.59
N ARG A 13 2.40 23.72 -25.65
CA ARG A 13 1.37 24.69 -26.00
C ARG A 13 0.29 24.83 -24.92
N LEU A 14 -0.09 23.72 -24.27
CA LEU A 14 -1.01 23.76 -23.13
C LEU A 14 -0.44 24.53 -21.94
N CYS A 15 0.85 24.40 -21.65
CA CYS A 15 1.53 25.20 -20.62
C CYS A 15 1.50 26.69 -20.98
N ASP A 16 1.85 27.05 -22.22
CA ASP A 16 1.83 28.44 -22.69
C ASP A 16 0.43 29.05 -22.53
N LEU A 17 -0.62 28.34 -22.94
CA LEU A 17 -2.01 28.77 -22.83
C LEU A 17 -2.48 28.89 -21.37
N ALA A 18 -2.06 27.97 -20.49
CA ALA A 18 -2.41 27.99 -19.08
C ALA A 18 -1.64 29.06 -18.29
N ALA A 19 -0.47 29.50 -18.78
CA ALA A 19 0.24 30.65 -18.20
C ALA A 19 -0.42 31.98 -18.57
N GLU A 20 -1.04 32.06 -19.77
CA GLU A 20 -1.80 33.22 -20.23
C GLU A 20 -3.18 33.34 -19.55
N HIS A 21 -3.75 32.23 -19.09
CA HIS A 21 -5.07 32.16 -18.48
C HIS A 21 -5.07 31.29 -17.22
N GLU A 22 -5.39 31.86 -16.06
CA GLU A 22 -5.59 31.07 -14.83
C GLU A 22 -6.66 29.99 -15.06
N ASN A 23 -6.24 28.73 -15.06
CA ASN A 23 -7.14 27.59 -15.09
C ASN A 23 -7.32 27.06 -13.66
N PRO A 24 -8.50 27.20 -13.04
CA PRO A 24 -8.73 26.77 -11.67
C PRO A 24 -8.79 25.23 -11.52
N HIS A 25 -8.83 24.46 -12.61
CA HIS A 25 -9.02 23.01 -12.58
C HIS A 25 -7.73 22.20 -12.78
N THR A 26 -6.71 22.78 -13.41
CA THR A 26 -5.42 22.09 -13.62
C THR A 26 -4.30 23.08 -13.36
N PRO A 27 -3.59 22.95 -12.22
CA PRO A 27 -2.47 23.83 -11.91
C PRO A 27 -1.40 23.77 -13.00
N LEU A 28 -0.83 24.93 -13.36
CA LEU A 28 0.24 25.02 -14.35
C LEU A 28 1.41 24.06 -14.03
N ALA A 29 1.77 23.93 -12.76
CA ALA A 29 2.82 23.02 -12.30
C ALA A 29 2.57 21.54 -12.68
N GLU A 30 1.30 21.13 -12.81
CA GLU A 30 0.96 19.78 -13.26
C GLU A 30 1.14 19.62 -14.77
N LEU A 31 0.76 20.63 -15.55
CA LEU A 31 1.00 20.66 -16.99
C LEU A 31 2.50 20.68 -17.32
N GLU A 32 3.28 21.46 -16.58
CA GLU A 32 4.74 21.51 -16.72
C GLU A 32 5.37 20.15 -16.43
N ARG A 33 4.88 19.46 -15.40
CA ARG A 33 5.35 18.11 -15.08
C ARG A 33 5.05 17.11 -16.19
N ILE A 34 3.85 17.15 -16.77
CA ILE A 34 3.48 16.28 -17.89
C ILE A 34 4.36 16.59 -19.10
N ARG A 35 4.56 17.88 -19.42
CA ARG A 35 5.47 18.30 -20.50
C ARG A 35 6.87 17.72 -20.28
N ASP A 36 7.42 17.84 -19.08
CA ASP A 36 8.75 17.33 -18.76
C ASP A 36 8.84 15.79 -18.87
N ASP A 37 7.77 15.06 -18.56
CA ASP A 37 7.66 13.61 -18.78
C ASP A 37 7.70 13.27 -20.28
N GLU A 38 6.95 14.00 -21.12
CA GLU A 38 6.91 13.75 -22.56
C GLU A 38 8.22 14.13 -23.26
N GLU A 39 8.92 15.19 -22.81
CA GLU A 39 10.26 15.52 -23.29
C GLU A 39 11.28 14.40 -22.95
N ARG A 40 11.15 13.77 -21.78
CA ARG A 40 11.95 12.59 -21.43
C ARG A 40 11.62 11.39 -22.30
N HIS A 41 10.33 11.13 -22.57
CA HIS A 41 9.92 10.07 -23.49
C HIS A 41 10.45 10.29 -24.90
N GLU A 42 10.32 11.50 -25.46
CA GLU A 42 10.87 11.83 -26.78
C GLU A 42 12.37 11.52 -26.86
N ARG A 43 13.15 11.96 -25.86
CA ARG A 43 14.58 11.67 -25.77
C ARG A 43 14.85 10.16 -25.71
N LEU A 44 14.08 9.42 -24.93
CA LEU A 44 14.23 7.97 -24.78
C LEU A 44 13.96 7.23 -26.11
N PHE A 45 12.87 7.56 -26.79
CA PHE A 45 12.55 6.96 -28.08
C PHE A 45 13.55 7.35 -29.17
N ALA A 46 14.09 8.58 -29.14
CA ALA A 46 15.16 8.99 -30.03
C ALA A 46 16.44 8.17 -29.81
N LEU A 47 16.82 7.92 -28.55
CA LEU A 47 17.95 7.06 -28.20
C LEU A 47 17.76 5.64 -28.74
N PHE A 48 16.60 5.02 -28.52
CA PHE A 48 16.34 3.67 -29.04
C PHE A 48 16.33 3.64 -30.57
N THR A 49 15.77 4.64 -31.23
CA THR A 49 15.78 4.74 -32.69
C THR A 49 17.20 4.84 -33.25
N ALA A 50 18.09 5.55 -32.56
CA ALA A 50 19.50 5.68 -32.93
C ALA A 50 20.30 4.41 -32.61
N ALA A 51 19.98 3.72 -31.52
CA ALA A 51 20.69 2.54 -31.03
C ALA A 51 20.31 1.25 -31.76
N LEU A 52 19.08 1.14 -32.28
CA LEU A 52 18.53 -0.07 -32.88
C LEU A 52 18.48 -0.01 -34.40
N ASP A 53 18.70 -1.16 -35.06
CA ASP A 53 18.48 -1.37 -36.48
C ASP A 53 17.03 -1.77 -36.80
N GLU A 54 16.74 -2.06 -38.06
CA GLU A 54 15.40 -2.47 -38.54
C GLU A 54 14.94 -3.85 -38.03
N HIS A 55 15.79 -4.56 -37.29
CA HIS A 55 15.50 -5.87 -36.69
C HIS A 55 15.53 -5.82 -35.15
N ASP A 56 15.44 -4.62 -34.57
CA ASP A 56 15.52 -4.38 -33.12
C ASP A 56 16.83 -4.87 -32.48
N ARG A 57 17.94 -4.88 -33.25
CA ARG A 57 19.27 -5.21 -32.75
C ARG A 57 20.11 -3.96 -32.57
N LEU A 58 21.04 -4.01 -31.61
CA LEU A 58 22.00 -2.91 -31.41
C LEU A 58 22.84 -2.71 -32.68
N ARG A 59 22.91 -1.47 -33.14
CA ARG A 59 23.77 -1.09 -34.27
C ARG A 59 25.26 -1.30 -33.95
N PRO A 60 26.11 -1.50 -34.96
CA PRO A 60 27.56 -1.61 -34.76
C PRO A 60 28.13 -0.42 -33.97
N GLY A 61 28.91 -0.71 -32.93
CA GLY A 61 29.52 0.30 -32.05
C GLY A 61 28.67 0.71 -30.85
N VAL A 62 27.38 0.33 -30.81
CA VAL A 62 26.52 0.52 -29.63
C VAL A 62 26.56 -0.73 -28.77
N THR A 63 26.77 -0.57 -27.46
CA THR A 63 26.74 -1.66 -26.49
C THR A 63 25.57 -1.49 -25.52
N ALA A 64 25.17 -2.56 -24.85
CA ALA A 64 24.17 -2.48 -23.78
C ALA A 64 24.60 -1.52 -22.66
N ALA A 65 25.90 -1.45 -22.36
CA ALA A 65 26.44 -0.56 -21.34
C ALA A 65 26.36 0.92 -21.76
N THR A 66 26.70 1.24 -23.01
CA THR A 66 26.59 2.61 -23.52
C THR A 66 25.13 3.06 -23.59
N LEU A 67 24.23 2.20 -24.08
CA LEU A 67 22.80 2.49 -24.12
C LEU A 67 22.22 2.69 -22.70
N ALA A 68 22.60 1.84 -21.74
CA ALA A 68 22.17 2.01 -20.36
C ALA A 68 22.67 3.33 -19.74
N SER A 69 23.91 3.74 -20.03
CA SER A 69 24.44 5.03 -19.58
C SER A 69 23.62 6.20 -20.14
N GLU A 70 23.30 6.16 -21.44
CA GLU A 70 22.51 7.21 -22.11
C GLU A 70 21.07 7.27 -21.61
N VAL A 71 20.42 6.11 -21.43
CA VAL A 71 19.07 6.01 -20.83
C VAL A 71 19.08 6.54 -19.39
N GLY A 72 20.11 6.18 -18.62
CA GLY A 72 20.28 6.68 -17.25
C GLY A 72 20.37 8.21 -17.17
N ALA A 73 20.98 8.85 -18.16
CA ALA A 73 21.05 10.32 -18.28
C ALA A 73 19.72 10.98 -18.68
N VAL A 74 18.75 10.22 -19.21
CA VAL A 74 17.36 10.68 -19.39
C VAL A 74 16.59 10.55 -18.07
N GLY A 75 16.76 9.42 -17.38
CA GLY A 75 16.22 9.20 -16.06
C GLY A 75 16.39 7.76 -15.58
N GLU A 76 16.86 7.61 -14.35
CA GLU A 76 17.05 6.30 -13.71
C GLU A 76 15.79 5.39 -13.69
N PRO A 77 14.55 5.91 -13.57
CA PRO A 77 13.35 5.06 -13.63
C PRO A 77 13.19 4.28 -14.95
N PHE A 78 13.79 4.74 -16.04
CA PHE A 78 13.77 4.06 -17.34
C PHE A 78 14.75 2.89 -17.42
N LEU A 79 15.68 2.78 -16.47
CA LEU A 79 16.61 1.66 -16.41
C LEU A 79 15.95 0.43 -15.78
N PRO A 80 16.34 -0.78 -16.23
CA PRO A 80 16.14 -2.00 -15.46
C PRO A 80 16.67 -1.82 -14.05
N ARG A 81 15.97 -2.38 -13.05
CA ARG A 81 16.36 -2.22 -11.64
C ARG A 81 17.82 -2.58 -11.35
N ALA A 82 18.33 -3.64 -11.98
CA ALA A 82 19.72 -4.07 -11.81
C ALA A 82 20.76 -3.02 -12.24
N LEU A 83 20.36 -2.02 -13.03
CA LEU A 83 21.21 -0.94 -13.54
C LEU A 83 20.95 0.41 -12.85
N ARG A 84 20.03 0.45 -11.87
CA ARG A 84 19.74 1.66 -11.10
C ARG A 84 20.83 1.88 -10.04
N THR A 85 21.23 3.13 -9.87
CA THR A 85 22.19 3.62 -8.87
C THR A 85 21.64 3.62 -7.46
N ARG A 86 20.32 3.82 -7.29
CA ARG A 86 19.66 3.86 -5.99
C ARG A 86 19.76 2.48 -5.35
N ALA A 87 20.56 2.39 -4.29
CA ALA A 87 20.86 1.11 -3.66
C ALA A 87 19.58 0.44 -3.14
N ALA A 88 19.57 -0.89 -3.06
CA ALA A 88 18.50 -1.63 -2.37
C ALA A 88 18.32 -1.15 -0.91
N ALA A 89 19.36 -0.56 -0.32
CA ALA A 89 19.31 0.06 1.00
C ALA A 89 18.42 1.32 1.06
N GLU A 90 18.29 2.05 -0.05
CA GLU A 90 17.47 3.27 -0.14
C GLU A 90 16.04 3.00 -0.62
N ASN A 91 15.84 1.98 -1.44
CA ASN A 91 14.50 1.47 -1.77
C ASN A 91 14.50 -0.06 -1.86
N PRO A 92 14.03 -0.78 -0.82
CA PRO A 92 14.09 -2.25 -0.78
C PRO A 92 13.06 -2.94 -1.69
N LEU A 93 12.07 -2.22 -2.22
CA LEU A 93 10.98 -2.84 -2.98
C LEU A 93 11.50 -3.45 -4.27
N GLY A 94 11.23 -4.72 -4.54
CA GLY A 94 11.71 -5.40 -5.75
C GLY A 94 13.15 -5.91 -5.67
N SER A 95 13.81 -5.84 -4.51
CA SER A 95 15.13 -6.50 -4.31
C SER A 95 15.05 -8.00 -4.05
N GLY A 96 13.87 -8.52 -3.67
CA GLY A 96 13.71 -9.89 -3.19
C GLY A 96 14.38 -10.14 -1.85
N GLY A 97 14.91 -11.34 -1.66
CA GLY A 97 15.54 -11.79 -0.43
C GLY A 97 14.69 -12.77 0.39
N PRO A 98 15.10 -13.05 1.64
CA PRO A 98 14.38 -13.98 2.50
C PRO A 98 13.03 -13.41 2.94
N VAL A 99 11.97 -14.19 2.70
CA VAL A 99 10.65 -13.96 3.30
C VAL A 99 10.42 -15.02 4.36
N TRP A 100 10.35 -14.58 5.61
CA TRP A 100 10.15 -15.45 6.75
C TRP A 100 8.67 -15.69 6.96
N VAL A 101 8.29 -16.96 7.06
CA VAL A 101 6.91 -17.39 7.31
C VAL A 101 6.92 -18.27 8.54
N MET A 102 6.10 -17.93 9.53
CA MET A 102 5.97 -18.72 10.74
C MET A 102 4.51 -19.07 11.00
N CYS A 103 4.27 -20.34 11.32
CA CYS A 103 2.98 -20.87 11.69
C CYS A 103 2.98 -21.26 13.17
N GLY A 104 1.89 -20.95 13.87
CA GLY A 104 1.62 -21.47 15.21
C GLY A 104 0.50 -22.51 15.18
N GLU A 105 0.31 -23.20 16.29
CA GLU A 105 -0.76 -24.22 16.42
C GLU A 105 -1.93 -23.67 17.25
N ARG A 106 -1.63 -22.91 18.30
CA ARG A 106 -2.61 -22.43 19.29
C ARG A 106 -2.64 -20.92 19.36
N ALA A 107 -3.69 -20.37 19.96
CA ALA A 107 -3.80 -18.92 20.16
C ALA A 107 -2.65 -18.40 21.06
N GLU A 108 -2.29 -19.17 22.09
CA GLU A 108 -1.25 -18.79 23.05
C GLU A 108 0.16 -18.65 22.42
N ASP A 109 0.43 -19.31 21.28
CA ASP A 109 1.75 -19.28 20.66
C ASP A 109 2.02 -17.94 19.94
N LYS A 110 1.01 -17.08 19.79
CA LYS A 110 1.05 -15.84 18.99
C LYS A 110 2.24 -14.93 19.33
N LEU A 111 2.37 -14.49 20.58
CA LEU A 111 3.42 -13.54 20.98
C LEU A 111 4.83 -14.16 20.94
N PRO A 112 5.06 -15.38 21.49
CA PRO A 112 6.36 -16.03 21.37
C PRO A 112 6.77 -16.26 19.90
N LEU A 113 5.83 -16.69 19.04
CA LEU A 113 6.10 -16.89 17.62
C LEU A 113 6.42 -15.56 16.93
N PHE A 114 5.69 -14.49 17.24
CA PHE A 114 5.96 -13.17 16.68
C PHE A 114 7.36 -12.67 17.06
N ARG A 115 7.78 -12.79 18.32
CA ARG A 115 9.16 -12.45 18.72
C ARG A 115 10.21 -13.25 17.93
N ARG A 116 10.03 -14.57 17.83
CA ARG A 116 10.92 -15.42 17.03
C ARG A 116 10.97 -14.99 15.56
N LEU A 117 9.85 -14.57 14.99
CA LEU A 117 9.79 -14.05 13.62
C LEU A 117 10.62 -12.76 13.48
N LEU A 118 10.48 -11.81 14.42
CA LEU A 118 11.25 -10.56 14.39
C LEU A 118 12.76 -10.80 14.48
N ASP A 119 13.18 -11.72 15.35
CA ASP A 119 14.57 -12.13 15.51
C ASP A 119 15.09 -12.82 14.24
N ALA A 120 14.38 -13.83 13.75
CA ALA A 120 14.78 -14.62 12.58
C ALA A 120 14.85 -13.75 11.31
N ALA A 121 13.88 -12.86 11.12
CA ALA A 121 13.88 -11.91 10.01
C ALA A 121 14.91 -10.78 10.16
N GLY A 122 15.63 -10.74 11.28
CA GLY A 122 16.75 -9.84 11.51
C GLY A 122 16.35 -8.38 11.67
N LEU A 123 15.18 -8.10 12.26
CA LEU A 123 14.70 -6.73 12.43
C LEU A 123 15.71 -5.87 13.21
N ARG A 124 16.26 -6.39 14.31
CA ARG A 124 17.29 -5.68 15.10
C ARG A 124 18.53 -5.34 14.27
N ARG A 125 19.06 -6.30 13.52
CA ARG A 125 20.23 -6.09 12.64
C ARG A 125 19.98 -4.98 11.63
N ARG A 126 18.75 -4.88 11.09
CA ARG A 126 18.37 -3.83 10.15
C ARG A 126 18.29 -2.45 10.78
N LEU A 127 17.87 -2.36 12.04
CA LEU A 127 17.96 -1.10 12.79
C LEU A 127 19.42 -0.70 13.02
N GLU A 128 20.30 -1.64 13.34
CA GLU A 128 21.74 -1.40 13.50
C GLU A 128 22.39 -0.96 12.18
N GLU A 129 22.00 -1.57 11.05
CA GLU A 129 22.41 -1.16 9.70
C GLU A 129 21.91 0.25 9.35
N CYS A 130 20.65 0.57 9.63
CA CYS A 130 20.06 1.90 9.43
C CYS A 130 20.75 2.97 10.30
N ALA A 131 20.96 2.69 11.58
CA ALA A 131 21.69 3.54 12.52
C ALA A 131 23.09 3.87 11.99
N ARG A 132 23.85 2.83 11.59
CA ARG A 132 25.20 2.99 11.05
C ARG A 132 25.21 3.80 9.76
N ALA A 133 24.30 3.52 8.82
CA ALA A 133 24.20 4.25 7.56
C ALA A 133 23.83 5.72 7.77
N GLY A 134 22.98 6.01 8.76
CA GLY A 134 22.58 7.37 9.13
C GLY A 134 23.54 8.09 10.08
N GLY A 135 24.64 7.46 10.50
CA GLY A 135 25.62 8.05 11.42
C GLY A 135 25.06 8.39 12.81
N LYS A 136 24.02 7.67 13.27
CA LYS A 136 23.32 7.95 14.53
C LYS A 136 23.05 6.68 15.34
N PRO A 137 23.01 6.74 16.68
CA PRO A 137 22.67 5.58 17.49
C PRO A 137 21.19 5.19 17.33
N ILE A 138 20.85 3.93 17.62
CA ILE A 138 19.46 3.42 17.53
C ILE A 138 18.49 4.27 18.37
N GLY A 139 18.92 4.79 19.52
CA GLY A 139 18.11 5.64 20.39
C GLY A 139 17.65 6.94 19.74
N GLU A 140 18.35 7.41 18.72
CA GLU A 140 18.02 8.63 17.97
C GLU A 140 17.26 8.35 16.67
N LEU A 141 17.05 7.07 16.31
CA LEU A 141 16.25 6.72 15.14
C LEU A 141 14.78 7.06 15.38
N ARG A 142 14.17 7.70 14.38
CA ARG A 142 12.73 7.90 14.28
C ARG A 142 12.12 6.70 13.57
N ILE A 143 11.30 5.93 14.28
CA ILE A 143 10.68 4.72 13.74
C ILE A 143 9.18 4.95 13.55
N ALA A 144 8.68 4.76 12.32
CA ALA A 144 7.26 4.80 12.02
C ALA A 144 6.71 3.39 11.74
N ILE A 145 5.62 3.03 12.40
CA ILE A 145 4.88 1.77 12.22
C ILE A 145 3.51 2.12 11.66
N LYS A 146 3.18 1.62 10.47
CA LYS A 146 1.86 1.76 9.84
C LYS A 146 1.08 0.46 10.00
N PRO A 147 0.27 0.27 11.06
CA PRO A 147 -0.73 -0.79 11.10
C PRO A 147 -1.93 -0.47 10.19
N SER A 148 -2.88 -1.40 10.11
CA SER A 148 -4.22 -1.19 9.57
C SER A 148 -5.23 -1.24 10.71
N PHE A 149 -5.90 -0.13 11.03
CA PHE A 149 -7.02 -0.17 11.97
C PHE A 149 -8.15 0.80 11.63
N MET A 150 -7.96 1.73 10.69
CA MET A 150 -8.98 2.71 10.36
C MET A 150 -10.20 2.12 9.64
N LEU A 151 -10.12 0.91 9.11
CA LEU A 151 -11.29 0.18 8.61
C LEU A 151 -12.09 -0.53 9.72
N GLY A 152 -11.61 -0.54 10.97
CA GLY A 152 -12.35 -1.08 12.10
C GLY A 152 -13.63 -0.28 12.34
N TYR A 153 -14.77 -0.96 12.44
CA TYR A 153 -16.09 -0.33 12.48
C TYR A 153 -16.97 -0.75 13.66
N HIS A 154 -16.68 -1.90 14.29
CA HIS A 154 -17.44 -2.39 15.43
C HIS A 154 -16.62 -3.41 16.22
N ARG A 155 -16.65 -3.38 17.56
CA ARG A 155 -15.96 -4.35 18.43
C ARG A 155 -16.32 -5.83 18.20
N LYS A 156 -17.48 -6.12 17.61
CA LYS A 156 -17.91 -7.48 17.26
C LYS A 156 -17.16 -8.05 16.04
N ASP A 157 -16.58 -7.18 15.20
CA ASP A 157 -15.69 -7.58 14.11
C ASP A 157 -14.36 -6.83 14.21
N ARG A 158 -13.31 -7.56 14.63
CA ARG A 158 -11.95 -7.04 14.72
C ARG A 158 -11.04 -7.50 13.57
N SER A 159 -11.60 -8.14 12.55
CA SER A 159 -10.83 -8.78 11.48
C SER A 159 -10.11 -7.80 10.56
N CYS A 160 -10.60 -6.57 10.43
CA CYS A 160 -9.91 -5.53 9.64
C CYS A 160 -8.67 -4.94 10.32
N LEU A 161 -8.45 -5.27 11.60
CA LEU A 161 -7.39 -4.68 12.40
C LEU A 161 -6.14 -5.56 12.37
N THR A 162 -4.99 -4.92 12.19
CA THR A 162 -3.74 -5.45 12.72
C THR A 162 -3.90 -5.59 14.23
N ASP A 163 -3.65 -6.78 14.76
CA ASP A 163 -3.84 -7.07 16.18
C ASP A 163 -3.11 -6.05 17.08
N PRO A 164 -3.85 -5.28 17.91
CA PRO A 164 -3.23 -4.28 18.80
C PRO A 164 -2.20 -4.88 19.75
N GLU A 165 -2.35 -6.15 20.15
CA GLU A 165 -1.38 -6.84 20.99
C GLU A 165 -0.03 -7.01 20.27
N LEU A 166 -0.06 -7.38 18.99
CA LEU A 166 1.14 -7.49 18.17
C LEU A 166 1.79 -6.13 17.87
N VAL A 167 0.98 -5.07 17.70
CA VAL A 167 1.50 -3.70 17.53
C VAL A 167 2.27 -3.25 18.78
N ARG A 168 1.70 -3.48 19.98
CA ARG A 168 2.41 -3.19 21.25
C ARG A 168 3.66 -4.05 21.39
N GLU A 169 3.58 -5.32 21.02
CA GLU A 169 4.71 -6.23 21.11
C GLU A 169 5.86 -5.84 20.17
N LEU A 170 5.55 -5.38 18.96
CA LEU A 170 6.53 -4.81 18.05
C LEU A 170 7.21 -3.57 18.68
N ALA A 171 6.41 -2.65 19.25
CA ALA A 171 6.97 -1.47 19.92
C ALA A 171 7.88 -1.85 21.10
N ARG A 172 7.50 -2.83 21.93
CA ARG A 172 8.36 -3.36 23.02
C ARG A 172 9.64 -3.96 22.50
N TYR A 173 9.57 -4.74 21.42
CA TYR A 173 10.76 -5.31 20.79
C TYR A 173 11.72 -4.21 20.32
N LEU A 174 11.20 -3.16 19.68
CA LEU A 174 11.99 -2.01 19.25
C LEU A 174 12.59 -1.21 20.42
N ARG A 175 11.82 -1.00 21.51
CA ARG A 175 12.33 -0.38 22.75
C ARG A 175 13.46 -1.20 23.38
N ALA A 176 13.31 -2.52 23.42
CA ALA A 176 14.35 -3.43 23.92
C ALA A 176 15.61 -3.43 23.04
N ALA A 177 15.47 -3.14 21.74
CA ALA A 177 16.59 -2.90 20.84
C ALA A 177 17.23 -1.51 21.01
N GLY A 178 16.67 -0.64 21.86
CA GLY A 178 17.22 0.67 22.20
C GLY A 178 16.53 1.86 21.52
N ALA A 179 15.43 1.67 20.78
CA ALA A 179 14.77 2.75 20.05
C ALA A 179 14.12 3.80 20.99
N GLY A 180 14.33 5.08 20.69
CA GLY A 180 13.86 6.21 21.50
C GLY A 180 12.56 6.88 20.99
N ASP A 181 12.35 6.96 19.68
CA ASP A 181 11.15 7.54 19.08
C ASP A 181 10.43 6.49 18.21
N ILE A 182 9.27 6.04 18.69
CA ILE A 182 8.41 5.07 17.99
C ILE A 182 7.05 5.73 17.81
N ALA A 183 6.63 5.89 16.55
CA ALA A 183 5.33 6.39 16.15
C ALA A 183 4.50 5.27 15.53
N VAL A 184 3.28 5.08 16.03
CA VAL A 184 2.24 4.34 15.33
C VAL A 184 1.41 5.35 14.56
N VAL A 185 1.39 5.21 13.24
CA VAL A 185 0.80 6.19 12.33
C VAL A 185 -0.36 5.57 11.57
N GLU A 186 -1.44 6.32 11.37
CA GLU A 186 -2.57 5.98 10.49
C GLU A 186 -3.17 7.25 9.93
N SER A 187 -4.04 7.11 8.94
CA SER A 187 -4.75 8.19 8.26
C SER A 187 -6.25 7.90 8.23
N PRO A 188 -7.10 8.92 8.29
CA PRO A 188 -8.54 8.76 8.08
C PRO A 188 -8.84 8.09 6.74
N ASN A 189 -9.93 7.34 6.68
CA ASN A 189 -10.42 6.70 5.47
C ASN A 189 -11.84 7.17 5.15
N ILE A 190 -12.40 6.63 4.06
CA ILE A 190 -13.72 7.03 3.54
C ILE A 190 -14.87 6.96 4.56
N TYR A 191 -14.77 6.18 5.64
CA TYR A 191 -15.84 6.10 6.63
C TYR A 191 -16.05 7.42 7.39
N ASP A 192 -15.06 8.30 7.45
CA ASP A 192 -15.18 9.63 8.07
C ASP A 192 -16.16 10.56 7.33
N GLN A 193 -16.44 10.30 6.04
CA GLN A 193 -17.44 11.02 5.26
C GLN A 193 -18.88 10.68 5.69
N PHE A 194 -19.06 9.49 6.27
CA PHE A 194 -20.39 8.95 6.59
C PHE A 194 -20.68 8.92 8.09
N TYR A 195 -19.65 8.81 8.91
CA TYR A 195 -19.76 8.62 10.35
C TYR A 195 -18.84 9.59 11.10
N ARG A 196 -19.35 10.14 12.20
CA ARG A 196 -18.59 11.00 13.12
C ARG A 196 -17.68 10.15 14.01
N HIS A 197 -16.78 10.82 14.73
CA HIS A 197 -15.85 10.20 15.66
C HIS A 197 -14.87 9.20 15.01
N ARG A 198 -14.47 9.50 13.77
CA ARG A 198 -13.60 8.67 12.92
C ARG A 198 -12.19 9.23 12.75
N SER A 199 -11.75 10.18 13.59
CA SER A 199 -10.33 10.55 13.61
C SER A 199 -9.47 9.37 14.07
N VAL A 200 -8.18 9.38 13.73
CA VAL A 200 -7.25 8.30 14.11
C VAL A 200 -7.22 8.10 15.64
N PRO A 201 -7.14 9.15 16.48
CA PRO A 201 -7.16 8.99 17.93
C PRO A 201 -8.48 8.39 18.47
N GLU A 202 -9.62 8.73 17.88
CA GLU A 202 -10.93 8.21 18.31
C GLU A 202 -11.09 6.73 17.99
N VAL A 203 -10.77 6.32 16.75
CA VAL A 203 -10.83 4.90 16.34
C VAL A 203 -9.82 4.07 17.13
N ALA A 204 -8.60 4.58 17.33
CA ALA A 204 -7.59 3.90 18.13
C ALA A 204 -8.06 3.67 19.58
N ARG A 205 -8.65 4.69 20.21
CA ARG A 205 -9.21 4.57 21.57
C ARG A 205 -10.35 3.55 21.63
N TYR A 206 -11.23 3.53 20.64
CA TYR A 206 -12.35 2.59 20.59
C TYR A 206 -11.88 1.11 20.57
N PHE A 207 -10.75 0.83 19.93
CA PHE A 207 -10.14 -0.51 19.83
C PHE A 207 -8.99 -0.77 20.83
N ASP A 208 -8.84 0.10 21.83
CA ASP A 208 -7.83 0.00 22.89
C ASP A 208 -6.38 -0.01 22.37
N ILE A 209 -6.10 0.62 21.22
CA ILE A 209 -4.77 0.61 20.59
C ILE A 209 -3.71 1.40 21.38
N PRO A 210 -3.99 2.62 21.90
CA PRO A 210 -2.96 3.43 22.56
C PRO A 210 -2.19 2.68 23.63
N ALA A 211 -0.87 2.90 23.67
CA ALA A 211 0.03 2.24 24.61
C ALA A 211 1.25 3.15 24.91
N PRO A 212 1.87 3.06 26.09
CA PRO A 212 2.99 3.92 26.47
C PRO A 212 4.26 3.70 25.62
N GLU A 213 4.37 2.58 24.92
CA GLU A 213 5.57 2.23 24.15
C GLU A 213 5.75 3.10 22.88
N PHE A 214 4.67 3.74 22.40
CA PHE A 214 4.67 4.53 21.17
C PHE A 214 3.75 5.75 21.27
N ARG A 215 4.02 6.77 20.44
CA ARG A 215 3.07 7.86 20.19
C ARG A 215 2.14 7.50 19.05
N LEU A 216 0.86 7.83 19.17
CA LEU A 216 -0.10 7.71 18.08
C LEU A 216 -0.11 9.00 17.25
N VAL A 217 -0.08 8.89 15.92
CA VAL A 217 -0.10 10.04 15.02
C VAL A 217 -1.21 9.89 13.99
N ASP A 218 -2.04 10.94 13.88
CA ASP A 218 -2.99 11.09 12.79
C ASP A 218 -2.29 11.75 11.60
N LEU A 219 -2.10 10.99 10.53
CA LEU A 219 -1.46 11.47 9.31
C LEU A 219 -2.37 12.40 8.50
N GLY A 220 -3.68 12.45 8.76
CA GLY A 220 -4.55 13.46 8.18
C GLY A 220 -4.14 14.88 8.62
N ASP A 221 -3.73 15.01 9.88
CA ASP A 221 -3.28 16.28 10.48
C ASP A 221 -1.77 16.52 10.34
N ASP A 222 -1.00 15.47 10.01
CA ASP A 222 0.46 15.51 9.91
C ASP A 222 0.97 15.68 8.45
N GLN A 223 0.13 16.18 7.54
CA GLN A 223 0.50 16.38 6.14
C GLN A 223 1.48 17.55 5.94
N VAL A 224 2.48 17.33 5.09
CA VAL A 224 3.41 18.36 4.60
C VAL A 224 3.53 18.29 3.08
N PRO A 225 3.71 19.42 2.38
CA PRO A 225 3.96 19.40 0.94
C PRO A 225 5.19 18.57 0.59
N HIS A 226 5.10 17.82 -0.51
CA HIS A 226 6.23 17.06 -1.06
C HIS A 226 6.14 16.96 -2.58
N ALA A 227 7.23 17.30 -3.25
CA ALA A 227 7.37 17.15 -4.69
C ALA A 227 7.98 15.78 -4.99
N TYR A 228 7.15 14.83 -5.39
CA TYR A 228 7.61 13.50 -5.77
C TYR A 228 8.47 13.53 -7.03
N GLY A 229 9.48 12.67 -7.15
CA GLY A 229 10.33 12.59 -8.34
C GLY A 229 9.62 12.00 -9.58
N ARG A 230 8.60 11.17 -9.38
CA ARG A 230 7.79 10.52 -10.42
C ARG A 230 6.35 10.36 -9.93
N GLY A 231 5.40 10.30 -10.85
CA GLY A 231 3.99 10.07 -10.55
C GLY A 231 3.15 11.33 -10.67
N MET A 232 1.85 11.19 -10.48
CA MET A 232 0.88 12.28 -10.65
C MET A 232 -0.09 12.32 -9.48
N ALA A 233 -0.73 13.48 -9.31
CA ALA A 233 -1.79 13.69 -8.33
C ALA A 233 -1.40 13.36 -6.87
N GLN A 234 -0.13 13.49 -6.50
CA GLN A 234 0.33 13.40 -5.11
C GLN A 234 1.22 14.60 -4.83
N TYR A 235 0.86 15.36 -3.78
CA TYR A 235 1.49 16.65 -3.48
C TYR A 235 1.83 16.82 -2.00
N SER A 236 1.48 15.84 -1.18
CA SER A 236 1.75 15.85 0.25
C SER A 236 2.06 14.46 0.76
N VAL A 237 2.70 14.41 1.92
CA VAL A 237 3.02 13.18 2.66
C VAL A 237 2.90 13.47 4.15
N GLY A 238 2.56 12.44 4.92
CA GLY A 238 2.63 12.48 6.37
C GLY A 238 4.08 12.71 6.83
N ARG A 239 4.35 13.84 7.49
CA ARG A 239 5.67 14.26 7.96
C ARG A 239 6.35 13.19 8.80
N THR A 240 5.63 12.55 9.72
CA THR A 240 6.18 11.49 10.58
C THR A 240 6.65 10.29 9.77
N TRP A 241 5.97 9.92 8.67
CA TRP A 241 6.42 8.85 7.79
C TRP A 241 7.60 9.27 6.92
N ARG A 242 7.54 10.49 6.38
CA ARG A 242 8.60 11.10 5.56
C ARG A 242 9.92 11.18 6.31
N ASP A 243 9.88 11.72 7.52
CA ASP A 243 11.04 12.01 8.36
C ASP A 243 11.49 10.81 9.21
N ALA A 244 10.82 9.66 9.09
CA ALA A 244 11.23 8.44 9.75
C ALA A 244 12.49 7.85 9.10
N ASP A 245 13.43 7.44 9.94
CA ASP A 245 14.64 6.75 9.54
C ASP A 245 14.37 5.29 9.22
N PHE A 246 13.43 4.70 9.99
CA PHE A 246 13.01 3.32 9.82
C PHE A 246 11.48 3.25 9.72
N ARG A 247 10.96 2.50 8.74
CA ARG A 247 9.55 2.49 8.36
C ARG A 247 9.08 1.05 8.29
N ILE A 248 8.01 0.72 8.99
CA ILE A 248 7.47 -0.63 9.06
C ILE A 248 6.01 -0.60 8.57
N SER A 249 5.73 -1.34 7.49
CA SER A 249 4.33 -1.62 7.11
C SER A 249 3.88 -2.87 7.83
N PHE A 250 2.90 -2.75 8.75
CA PHE A 250 2.37 -3.86 9.54
C PHE A 250 0.94 -4.18 9.16
N ALA A 251 0.78 -4.91 8.07
CA ALA A 251 -0.50 -5.20 7.47
C ALA A 251 -1.23 -6.40 8.10
N LYS A 252 -2.53 -6.41 7.85
CA LYS A 252 -3.42 -7.54 8.09
C LYS A 252 -3.47 -8.46 6.87
N LEU A 253 -3.42 -9.77 7.06
CA LEU A 253 -3.66 -10.76 6.00
C LEU A 253 -5.15 -10.73 5.63
N ARG A 254 -5.49 -10.15 4.48
CA ARG A 254 -6.88 -10.05 4.02
C ARG A 254 -7.04 -10.08 2.50
N SER A 255 -8.19 -10.58 2.05
CA SER A 255 -8.58 -10.52 0.64
C SER A 255 -9.12 -9.14 0.26
N HIS A 256 -9.14 -8.84 -1.04
CA HIS A 256 -9.72 -7.62 -1.59
C HIS A 256 -10.52 -7.94 -2.86
N PRO A 257 -11.75 -7.41 -3.05
CA PRO A 257 -12.61 -7.76 -4.19
C PRO A 257 -12.00 -7.40 -5.55
N VAL A 258 -11.16 -6.37 -5.60
CA VAL A 258 -10.58 -5.85 -6.86
C VAL A 258 -9.10 -6.24 -7.01
N GLU A 259 -8.37 -6.25 -5.89
CA GLU A 259 -6.91 -6.46 -5.88
C GLU A 259 -6.53 -7.89 -5.55
N HIS A 260 -7.53 -8.75 -5.34
CA HIS A 260 -7.42 -10.10 -4.79
C HIS A 260 -7.00 -10.14 -3.32
N VAL A 261 -6.01 -9.32 -2.96
CA VAL A 261 -5.42 -9.20 -1.62
C VAL A 261 -5.19 -7.73 -1.27
N HIS A 262 -5.21 -7.40 0.02
CA HIS A 262 -4.80 -6.09 0.51
C HIS A 262 -3.77 -6.26 1.63
N LEU A 263 -2.49 -6.16 1.30
CA LEU A 263 -1.37 -6.56 2.17
C LEU A 263 -0.46 -5.35 2.48
N SER A 264 0.85 -5.54 2.56
CA SER A 264 1.79 -4.55 3.08
C SER A 264 1.99 -3.34 2.17
N LEU A 265 1.92 -3.50 0.84
CA LEU A 265 1.98 -2.36 -0.08
C LEU A 265 0.70 -1.53 -0.03
N ALA A 266 -0.46 -2.17 -0.15
CA ALA A 266 -1.76 -1.50 -0.10
C ALA A 266 -2.00 -0.81 1.27
N ASN A 267 -1.43 -1.33 2.34
CA ASN A 267 -1.48 -0.73 3.69
C ASN A 267 -0.79 0.65 3.81
N THR A 268 0.01 1.03 2.82
CA THR A 268 0.62 2.37 2.73
C THR A 268 -0.29 3.43 2.13
N GLU A 269 -1.50 3.05 1.71
CA GLU A 269 -2.53 4.00 1.34
C GLU A 269 -2.84 4.98 2.49
N GLY A 270 -3.08 6.24 2.12
CA GLY A 270 -3.38 7.32 3.07
C GLY A 270 -2.16 7.94 3.76
N LEU A 271 -0.95 7.43 3.50
CA LEU A 271 0.28 8.11 3.93
C LEU A 271 0.51 9.45 3.19
N GLY A 272 0.00 9.57 1.96
CA GLY A 272 0.01 10.78 1.15
C GLY A 272 -1.31 11.54 1.26
N MET A 273 -1.82 12.02 0.12
CA MET A 273 -3.19 12.52 0.05
C MET A 273 -4.23 11.42 0.39
N ARG A 274 -5.43 11.87 0.76
CA ARG A 274 -6.56 11.00 1.11
C ARG A 274 -6.89 10.02 0.00
N CYS A 275 -7.28 8.80 0.38
CA CYS A 275 -7.59 7.73 -0.55
C CYS A 275 -8.79 8.03 -1.47
N ASP A 276 -9.76 8.81 -0.99
CA ASP A 276 -10.97 9.19 -1.72
C ASP A 276 -10.69 10.06 -2.97
N HIS A 277 -9.53 10.74 -3.02
CA HIS A 277 -9.05 11.46 -4.22
C HIS A 277 -8.66 10.51 -5.37
N PHE A 278 -8.52 9.20 -5.11
CA PHE A 278 -8.05 8.21 -6.08
C PHE A 278 -9.03 7.06 -6.34
N LEU A 279 -10.09 6.95 -5.53
CA LEU A 279 -11.01 5.81 -5.55
C LEU A 279 -12.21 6.00 -6.50
N PHE A 280 -12.75 7.22 -6.62
CA PHE A 280 -14.02 7.47 -7.31
C PHE A 280 -13.85 7.94 -8.75
N ALA A 281 -14.96 8.12 -9.47
CA ALA A 281 -14.96 8.50 -10.88
C ALA A 281 -14.22 9.83 -11.14
N GLU A 282 -14.26 10.75 -10.17
CA GLU A 282 -13.60 12.06 -10.23
C GLU A 282 -12.12 12.02 -9.83
N ARG A 283 -11.53 10.82 -9.76
CA ARG A 283 -10.12 10.64 -9.36
C ARG A 283 -9.17 11.41 -10.26
N GLN A 284 -8.15 11.98 -9.65
CA GLN A 284 -7.08 12.68 -10.37
C GLN A 284 -6.02 11.71 -10.92
N ALA A 285 -5.84 10.56 -10.27
CA ALA A 285 -4.98 9.49 -10.74
C ALA A 285 -5.53 8.12 -10.33
N GLN A 286 -4.99 7.06 -10.94
CA GLN A 286 -5.24 5.69 -10.49
C GLN A 286 -4.67 5.48 -9.09
N ARG A 287 -5.40 4.77 -8.23
CA ARG A 287 -5.00 4.43 -6.86
C ARG A 287 -3.62 3.79 -6.79
N GLU A 288 -3.36 2.82 -7.67
CA GLU A 288 -2.09 2.11 -7.72
C GLU A 288 -0.94 3.07 -8.03
N SER A 289 -1.14 4.00 -8.97
CA SER A 289 -0.14 5.02 -9.31
C SER A 289 0.17 5.93 -8.12
N ALA A 290 -0.86 6.36 -7.38
CA ALA A 290 -0.71 7.18 -6.18
C ALA A 290 0.11 6.46 -5.08
N VAL A 291 -0.17 5.17 -4.87
CA VAL A 291 0.60 4.34 -3.91
C VAL A 291 2.04 4.13 -4.39
N MET A 292 2.27 3.82 -5.67
CA MET A 292 3.62 3.63 -6.21
C MET A 292 4.46 4.91 -6.16
N THR A 293 3.83 6.07 -6.40
CA THR A 293 4.45 7.39 -6.27
C THR A 293 5.02 7.58 -4.86
N LEU A 294 4.20 7.28 -3.84
CA LEU A 294 4.61 7.36 -2.45
C LEU A 294 5.75 6.39 -2.12
N LEU A 295 5.62 5.14 -2.56
CA LEU A 295 6.62 4.09 -2.33
C LEU A 295 7.94 4.33 -3.09
N GLY A 296 7.93 5.15 -4.15
CA GLY A 296 9.13 5.57 -4.86
C GLY A 296 10.09 6.36 -3.97
N ASP A 297 9.54 7.26 -3.14
CA ASP A 297 10.33 8.16 -2.31
C ASP A 297 10.42 7.67 -0.86
N PHE A 298 9.34 7.10 -0.32
CA PHE A 298 9.22 6.71 1.10
C PHE A 298 8.79 5.25 1.29
N PRO A 299 9.56 4.27 0.78
CA PRO A 299 9.23 2.87 0.95
C PRO A 299 9.36 2.43 2.42
N PRO A 300 8.60 1.40 2.85
CA PRO A 300 8.89 0.72 4.10
C PRO A 300 10.26 0.02 4.02
N HIS A 301 10.99 0.02 5.13
CA HIS A 301 12.26 -0.70 5.29
C HIS A 301 12.06 -2.14 5.79
N PHE A 302 10.86 -2.42 6.30
CA PHE A 302 10.46 -3.74 6.78
C PHE A 302 8.95 -3.92 6.65
N ALA A 303 8.52 -5.12 6.30
CA ALA A 303 7.12 -5.49 6.17
C ALA A 303 6.79 -6.65 7.10
N LEU A 304 5.61 -6.54 7.71
CA LEU A 304 4.99 -7.55 8.54
C LEU A 304 3.58 -7.78 8.03
N ILE A 305 3.16 -9.04 7.91
CA ILE A 305 1.76 -9.40 7.69
C ILE A 305 1.35 -10.36 8.80
N GLU A 306 0.29 -10.02 9.53
CA GLU A 306 -0.32 -10.94 10.49
C GLU A 306 -1.64 -11.50 9.96
N GLY A 307 -1.77 -12.81 10.00
CA GLY A 307 -3.02 -13.53 9.79
C GLY A 307 -3.20 -14.57 10.90
N TYR A 308 -2.96 -14.18 12.16
CA TYR A 308 -2.86 -15.17 13.24
C TYR A 308 -4.23 -15.62 13.75
N ASP A 309 -5.01 -14.68 14.29
CA ASP A 309 -6.32 -14.94 14.91
C ASP A 309 -7.49 -14.67 13.99
N LEU A 310 -7.54 -13.49 13.36
CA LEU A 310 -8.73 -12.97 12.70
C LEU A 310 -8.43 -12.48 11.29
N ALA A 311 -8.08 -13.36 10.35
CA ALA A 311 -7.85 -13.02 8.96
C ALA A 311 -9.16 -13.01 8.16
N PRO A 312 -9.62 -11.86 7.64
CA PRO A 312 -10.84 -11.80 6.85
C PRO A 312 -10.57 -12.21 5.40
N ASP A 313 -11.32 -13.22 4.95
CA ASP A 313 -11.28 -13.75 3.59
C ASP A 313 -12.63 -13.57 2.88
N GLY A 314 -12.71 -13.96 1.62
CA GLY A 314 -13.90 -13.83 0.77
C GLY A 314 -13.93 -12.54 -0.04
N ILE A 315 -15.09 -12.24 -0.64
CA ILE A 315 -15.24 -11.10 -1.55
C ILE A 315 -15.03 -9.74 -0.87
N LEU A 316 -15.30 -9.64 0.44
CA LEU A 316 -15.21 -8.37 1.18
C LEU A 316 -14.27 -8.41 2.37
N GLY A 317 -13.26 -9.30 2.34
CA GLY A 317 -12.32 -9.42 3.45
C GLY A 317 -11.66 -8.08 3.84
N ALA A 318 -11.51 -7.16 2.88
CA ALA A 318 -11.03 -5.81 3.13
C ALA A 318 -11.95 -4.96 4.04
N MET A 319 -13.26 -5.18 3.98
CA MET A 319 -14.27 -4.43 4.74
C MET A 319 -14.68 -5.10 6.06
N GLY A 320 -14.38 -6.39 6.22
CA GLY A 320 -14.70 -7.14 7.43
C GLY A 320 -15.05 -8.59 7.14
N SER A 321 -15.14 -9.37 8.20
CA SER A 321 -15.64 -10.73 8.16
C SER A 321 -16.17 -11.09 9.54
N PRO A 322 -17.50 -11.28 9.72
CA PRO A 322 -18.06 -11.76 10.99
C PRO A 322 -17.68 -13.22 11.29
N ARG A 323 -17.07 -13.93 10.33
CA ARG A 323 -16.53 -15.28 10.49
C ARG A 323 -15.12 -15.35 9.93
N PRO A 324 -14.17 -14.64 10.56
CA PRO A 324 -12.80 -14.59 10.08
C PRO A 324 -12.10 -15.92 10.34
N LYS A 325 -10.99 -16.16 9.63
CA LYS A 325 -10.19 -17.36 9.80
C LYS A 325 -9.04 -17.13 10.76
N ALA A 326 -8.53 -18.21 11.33
CA ALA A 326 -7.28 -18.22 12.07
C ALA A 326 -6.20 -19.03 11.32
N PRO A 327 -5.57 -18.48 10.26
CA PRO A 327 -4.45 -19.14 9.58
C PRO A 327 -3.25 -19.42 10.49
N ARG A 328 -3.16 -18.77 11.66
CA ARG A 328 -2.02 -18.86 12.60
C ARG A 328 -0.68 -18.51 11.95
N ARG A 329 -0.71 -17.63 10.94
CA ARG A 329 0.44 -17.38 10.06
C ARG A 329 0.90 -15.94 10.16
N LEU A 330 2.22 -15.77 10.22
CA LEU A 330 2.89 -14.49 10.28
C LEU A 330 3.97 -14.44 9.20
N TYR A 331 4.15 -13.27 8.58
CA TYR A 331 5.11 -13.05 7.51
C TYR A 331 6.01 -11.86 7.85
N ALA A 332 7.29 -11.94 7.51
CA ALA A 332 8.23 -10.85 7.67
C ALA A 332 9.28 -10.81 6.57
N GLY A 333 9.72 -9.61 6.19
CA GLY A 333 10.79 -9.41 5.22
C GLY A 333 11.10 -7.93 5.03
N ALA A 334 12.21 -7.63 4.37
CA ALA A 334 12.61 -6.25 4.12
C ALA A 334 12.04 -5.67 2.82
N ASP A 335 11.87 -6.52 1.81
CA ASP A 335 11.18 -6.18 0.60
C ASP A 335 9.68 -6.47 0.78
N ALA A 336 8.90 -5.42 0.98
CA ALA A 336 7.44 -5.52 1.14
C ALA A 336 6.75 -6.15 -0.09
N LEU A 337 7.30 -5.94 -1.29
CA LEU A 337 6.77 -6.55 -2.51
C LEU A 337 7.02 -8.06 -2.53
N ALA A 338 8.20 -8.51 -2.11
CA ALA A 338 8.49 -9.94 -1.96
C ALA A 338 7.58 -10.60 -0.90
N VAL A 339 7.37 -9.93 0.24
CA VAL A 339 6.46 -10.41 1.30
C VAL A 339 5.03 -10.53 0.79
N ASP A 340 4.53 -9.52 0.06
CA ASP A 340 3.19 -9.54 -0.52
C ASP A 340 3.04 -10.60 -1.60
N VAL A 341 4.03 -10.83 -2.45
CA VAL A 341 4.02 -11.89 -3.47
C VAL A 341 3.90 -13.27 -2.84
N VAL A 342 4.70 -13.55 -1.79
CA VAL A 342 4.65 -14.83 -1.06
C VAL A 342 3.31 -15.01 -0.37
N ALA A 343 2.85 -13.99 0.37
CA ALA A 343 1.55 -14.05 1.04
C ALA A 343 0.40 -14.22 0.03
N ALA A 344 0.38 -13.47 -1.07
CA ALA A 344 -0.64 -13.61 -2.11
C ALA A 344 -0.66 -15.01 -2.73
N ARG A 345 0.52 -15.60 -2.99
CA ARG A 345 0.65 -16.99 -3.43
C ARG A 345 0.04 -17.96 -2.42
N HIS A 346 0.30 -17.77 -1.12
CA HIS A 346 -0.30 -18.61 -0.07
C HIS A 346 -1.83 -18.43 0.02
N LEU A 347 -2.36 -17.29 -0.40
CA LEU A 347 -3.80 -17.02 -0.50
C LEU A 347 -4.43 -17.56 -1.80
N GLY A 348 -3.66 -18.27 -2.63
CA GLY A 348 -4.13 -18.91 -3.86
C GLY A 348 -3.97 -18.08 -5.13
N LEU A 349 -3.33 -16.91 -5.06
CA LEU A 349 -3.03 -16.09 -6.23
C LEU A 349 -1.84 -16.68 -6.99
N ARG A 350 -2.11 -17.41 -8.08
CA ARG A 350 -1.07 -18.10 -8.86
C ARG A 350 -0.14 -17.15 -9.61
N ASP A 351 -0.70 -16.11 -10.22
CA ASP A 351 0.06 -15.03 -10.85
C ASP A 351 -0.17 -13.73 -10.05
N PRO A 352 0.86 -13.22 -9.35
CA PRO A 352 0.76 -11.97 -8.61
C PRO A 352 0.29 -10.78 -9.46
N ARG A 353 0.53 -10.79 -10.78
CA ARG A 353 0.14 -9.70 -11.70
C ARG A 353 -1.37 -9.58 -11.92
N GLN A 354 -2.15 -10.55 -11.44
CA GLN A 354 -3.61 -10.43 -11.40
C GLN A 354 -4.07 -9.41 -10.36
N SER A 355 -3.29 -9.18 -9.29
CA SER A 355 -3.49 -8.04 -8.40
C SER A 355 -3.01 -6.77 -9.10
N SER A 356 -3.90 -5.77 -9.24
CA SER A 356 -3.53 -4.49 -9.85
C SER A 356 -2.40 -3.80 -9.08
N MET A 357 -2.41 -3.87 -7.75
CA MET A 357 -1.38 -3.31 -6.88
C MET A 357 -0.02 -3.98 -7.10
N LEU A 358 0.05 -5.32 -7.08
CA LEU A 358 1.32 -6.04 -7.29
C LEU A 358 1.83 -5.87 -8.73
N ARG A 359 0.93 -5.83 -9.72
CA ARG A 359 1.30 -5.54 -11.11
C ARG A 359 1.93 -4.15 -11.25
N ALA A 360 1.34 -3.13 -10.62
CA ALA A 360 1.90 -1.79 -10.61
C ALA A 360 3.28 -1.76 -9.92
N ALA A 361 3.42 -2.47 -8.80
CA ALA A 361 4.69 -2.59 -8.09
C ALA A 361 5.78 -3.29 -8.92
N PHE A 362 5.46 -4.34 -9.67
CA PHE A 362 6.40 -4.96 -10.62
C PHE A 362 6.85 -3.98 -11.69
N HIS A 363 5.94 -3.17 -12.22
CA HIS A 363 6.29 -2.16 -13.23
C HIS A 363 7.23 -1.07 -12.66
N TRP A 364 7.00 -0.62 -11.43
CA TRP A 364 7.79 0.45 -10.82
C TRP A 364 9.12 -0.02 -10.25
N PHE A 365 9.10 -1.16 -9.57
CA PHE A 365 10.19 -1.63 -8.73
C PHE A 365 10.85 -2.91 -9.25
N GLY A 366 10.36 -3.50 -10.34
CA GLY A 366 10.87 -4.78 -10.86
C GLY A 366 10.25 -5.99 -10.16
N ASP A 367 10.39 -7.15 -10.79
CA ASP A 367 9.88 -8.43 -10.27
C ASP A 367 10.93 -9.07 -9.32
N PRO A 368 10.64 -9.19 -8.01
CA PRO A 368 11.57 -9.79 -7.05
C PRO A 368 11.56 -11.32 -7.06
N SER A 369 10.69 -11.98 -7.83
CA SER A 369 10.41 -13.41 -7.69
C SER A 369 11.65 -14.29 -7.82
N ALA A 370 12.57 -13.96 -8.74
CA ALA A 370 13.81 -14.72 -8.94
C ALA A 370 14.79 -14.62 -7.75
N ALA A 371 14.74 -13.53 -6.98
CA ALA A 371 15.60 -13.30 -5.81
C ALA A 371 14.90 -13.64 -4.48
N THR A 372 13.60 -13.97 -4.52
CA THR A 372 12.80 -14.24 -3.32
C THR A 372 12.88 -15.71 -2.94
N HIS A 373 13.17 -15.98 -1.67
CA HIS A 373 13.14 -17.35 -1.12
C HIS A 373 12.39 -17.37 0.22
N VAL A 374 11.51 -18.36 0.37
CA VAL A 374 10.69 -18.52 1.57
C VAL A 374 11.47 -19.32 2.61
N ILE A 375 11.50 -18.80 3.85
CA ILE A 375 12.06 -19.52 5.00
C ILE A 375 10.92 -19.81 5.97
N GLY A 376 10.60 -21.09 6.10
CA GLY A 376 9.42 -21.57 6.81
C GLY A 376 8.39 -22.19 5.87
N PRO A 377 7.13 -22.34 6.29
CA PRO A 377 6.11 -23.03 5.50
C PRO A 377 5.75 -22.25 4.23
N ASP A 378 5.72 -22.93 3.09
CA ASP A 378 5.50 -22.38 1.73
C ASP A 378 4.29 -23.01 1.02
N GLU A 379 3.33 -23.50 1.80
CA GLU A 379 2.08 -24.07 1.31
C GLU A 379 0.93 -23.07 1.31
N PRO A 380 -0.12 -23.25 0.50
CA PRO A 380 -1.34 -22.44 0.59
C PRO A 380 -2.01 -22.48 1.96
N VAL A 381 -2.67 -21.39 2.36
CA VAL A 381 -3.48 -21.32 3.58
C VAL A 381 -4.73 -22.19 3.41
N ALA A 382 -4.85 -23.21 4.25
CA ALA A 382 -5.93 -24.19 4.17
C ALA A 382 -7.33 -23.53 4.20
N GLY A 383 -8.13 -23.85 3.20
CA GLY A 383 -9.51 -23.41 3.05
C GLY A 383 -9.70 -21.93 2.73
N TRP A 384 -8.66 -21.13 2.51
CA TRP A 384 -8.80 -19.70 2.21
C TRP A 384 -9.82 -19.43 1.08
N ARG A 385 -10.78 -18.53 1.32
CA ARG A 385 -11.78 -18.13 0.32
C ARG A 385 -11.27 -16.90 -0.42
N GLY A 386 -10.74 -17.09 -1.63
CA GLY A 386 -10.45 -15.97 -2.52
C GLY A 386 -11.72 -15.24 -2.96
N PRO A 387 -11.63 -13.98 -3.44
CA PRO A 387 -12.78 -13.25 -3.98
C PRO A 387 -13.38 -13.92 -5.24
N HIS A 388 -12.59 -14.77 -5.92
CA HIS A 388 -12.96 -15.55 -7.09
C HIS A 388 -13.08 -17.06 -6.80
N HIS A 389 -13.38 -17.44 -5.56
CA HIS A 389 -13.41 -18.86 -5.14
C HIS A 389 -14.53 -19.68 -5.82
N ASN A 390 -15.54 -19.03 -6.40
CA ASN A 390 -16.56 -19.65 -7.26
C ASN A 390 -17.11 -18.67 -8.31
N GLU A 391 -17.81 -19.17 -9.33
CA GLU A 391 -18.36 -18.38 -10.44
C GLU A 391 -19.27 -17.23 -9.98
N LEU A 392 -20.11 -17.47 -8.96
CA LEU A 392 -20.98 -16.46 -8.39
C LEU A 392 -20.18 -15.32 -7.75
N SER A 393 -19.14 -15.64 -6.99
CA SER A 393 -18.24 -14.66 -6.35
C SER A 393 -17.41 -13.89 -7.39
N SER A 394 -17.03 -14.54 -8.49
CA SER A 394 -16.36 -13.87 -9.62
C SER A 394 -17.28 -12.88 -10.32
N MET A 395 -18.52 -13.26 -10.58
CA MET A 395 -19.53 -12.36 -11.14
C MET A 395 -19.82 -11.19 -10.20
N LEU A 396 -20.00 -11.46 -8.90
CA LEU A 396 -20.22 -10.42 -7.89
C LEU A 396 -19.02 -9.48 -7.77
N SER A 397 -17.78 -9.98 -7.83
CA SER A 397 -16.57 -9.16 -7.78
C SER A 397 -16.43 -8.27 -9.00
N PHE A 398 -16.78 -8.79 -10.18
CA PHE A 398 -16.77 -8.04 -11.45
C PHE A 398 -17.75 -6.87 -11.44
N VAL A 399 -18.94 -7.07 -10.84
CA VAL A 399 -19.98 -6.03 -10.74
C VAL A 399 -19.73 -5.09 -9.55
N ALA A 400 -19.05 -5.56 -8.49
CA ALA A 400 -18.80 -4.79 -7.28
C ALA A 400 -18.03 -3.49 -7.54
N TYR A 401 -17.00 -3.50 -8.39
CA TYR A 401 -16.20 -2.30 -8.65
C TYR A 401 -16.99 -1.20 -9.38
N PRO A 402 -17.68 -1.46 -10.52
CA PRO A 402 -18.52 -0.45 -11.15
C PRO A 402 -19.65 0.08 -10.24
N ILE A 403 -20.31 -0.78 -9.46
CA ILE A 403 -21.36 -0.33 -8.53
C ILE A 403 -20.73 0.53 -7.41
N TYR A 404 -19.60 0.11 -6.85
CA TYR A 404 -18.92 0.86 -5.80
C TYR A 404 -18.45 2.24 -6.31
N VAL A 405 -17.83 2.29 -7.49
CA VAL A 405 -17.26 3.53 -8.06
C VAL A 405 -18.34 4.47 -8.60
N PHE A 406 -19.34 3.97 -9.34
CA PHE A 406 -20.29 4.80 -10.08
C PHE A 406 -21.70 4.83 -9.47
N GLY A 407 -22.12 3.75 -8.79
CA GLY A 407 -23.53 3.54 -8.43
C GLY A 407 -23.87 3.69 -6.95
N SER A 408 -22.87 3.88 -6.08
CA SER A 408 -23.07 3.75 -4.62
C SER A 408 -23.15 5.08 -3.86
N GLY A 409 -23.11 6.22 -4.56
CA GLY A 409 -23.02 7.54 -3.93
C GLY A 409 -21.70 7.70 -3.16
N ARG A 410 -20.57 7.51 -3.85
CA ARG A 410 -19.20 7.56 -3.27
C ARG A 410 -18.96 6.53 -2.14
N GLY A 411 -19.53 5.34 -2.25
CA GLY A 411 -19.38 4.27 -1.27
C GLY A 411 -20.45 4.24 -0.18
N ALA A 412 -21.39 5.20 -0.15
CA ALA A 412 -22.40 5.32 0.89
C ALA A 412 -23.29 4.08 1.07
N LEU A 413 -23.48 3.28 0.01
CA LEU A 413 -24.22 2.02 0.06
C LEU A 413 -23.38 0.85 0.65
N PHE A 414 -22.06 0.89 0.51
CA PHE A 414 -21.11 -0.18 0.88
C PHE A 414 -20.40 0.10 2.21
N VAL A 415 -21.17 0.50 3.22
CA VAL A 415 -20.67 0.63 4.60
C VAL A 415 -21.03 -0.61 5.41
N PRO A 416 -20.13 -1.10 6.29
CA PRO A 416 -20.43 -2.22 7.16
C PRO A 416 -21.52 -1.85 8.19
N GLU A 417 -21.98 -2.83 8.97
CA GLU A 417 -22.89 -2.60 10.11
C GLU A 417 -22.10 -1.87 11.23
N MET A 418 -21.89 -0.56 11.04
CA MET A 418 -21.14 0.33 11.93
C MET A 418 -21.74 0.35 13.33
N ASP A 419 -20.89 0.43 14.35
CA ASP A 419 -21.32 0.74 15.72
C ASP A 419 -21.76 2.21 15.79
N GLU A 420 -23.04 2.47 15.52
CA GLU A 420 -23.59 3.84 15.46
C GLU A 420 -23.67 4.52 16.84
N GLU A 421 -23.49 3.79 17.96
CA GLU A 421 -23.36 4.40 19.29
C GLU A 421 -22.00 5.07 19.44
N ALA A 422 -20.93 4.41 18.98
CA ALA A 422 -19.59 4.97 18.98
C ALA A 422 -19.32 5.91 17.79
N PHE A 423 -19.88 5.60 16.63
CA PHE A 423 -19.67 6.29 15.36
C PHE A 423 -21.01 6.68 14.73
N PRO A 424 -21.70 7.71 15.25
CA PRO A 424 -23.01 8.11 14.76
C PRO A 424 -22.91 8.67 13.33
N PRO A 425 -23.93 8.48 12.47
CA PRO A 425 -23.94 9.04 11.12
C PRO A 425 -23.72 10.56 11.11
N VAL A 426 -22.94 11.07 10.15
CA VAL A 426 -22.76 12.52 9.94
C VAL A 426 -24.12 13.17 9.64
N THR A 427 -24.86 12.54 8.73
CA THR A 427 -26.22 12.87 8.32
C THR A 427 -27.11 11.64 8.46
N PRO A 428 -28.32 11.75 9.05
CA PRO A 428 -29.25 10.63 9.15
C PRO A 428 -29.56 10.05 7.75
N PRO A 429 -29.31 8.76 7.50
CA PRO A 429 -29.58 8.17 6.20
C PRO A 429 -31.09 8.09 5.94
N SER A 430 -31.49 8.35 4.69
CA SER A 430 -32.89 8.18 4.26
C SER A 430 -33.37 6.75 4.50
N LEU A 431 -34.69 6.56 4.63
CA LEU A 431 -35.25 5.22 4.84
C LEU A 431 -34.86 4.24 3.71
N ALA A 432 -34.88 4.72 2.46
CA ALA A 432 -34.45 3.94 1.30
C ALA A 432 -32.99 3.51 1.40
N LEU A 433 -32.08 4.42 1.78
CA LEU A 433 -30.67 4.10 1.95
C LEU A 433 -30.43 3.11 3.10
N ARG A 434 -31.16 3.25 4.23
CA ARG A 434 -31.09 2.29 5.35
C ARG A 434 -31.53 0.89 4.94
N VAL A 435 -32.62 0.78 4.19
CA VAL A 435 -33.11 -0.51 3.68
C VAL A 435 -32.10 -1.10 2.69
N GLY A 436 -31.57 -0.29 1.77
CA GLY A 436 -30.55 -0.69 0.81
C GLY A 436 -29.27 -1.21 1.49
N ARG A 437 -28.74 -0.47 2.47
CA ARG A 437 -27.59 -0.90 3.29
C ARG A 437 -27.85 -2.24 3.97
N LYS A 438 -29.00 -2.39 4.63
CA LYS A 438 -29.34 -3.66 5.33
C LYS A 438 -29.43 -4.85 4.38
N LEU A 439 -30.05 -4.67 3.21
CA LEU A 439 -30.14 -5.72 2.20
C LEU A 439 -28.76 -6.10 1.67
N LEU A 440 -27.92 -5.11 1.37
CA LEU A 440 -26.57 -5.33 0.88
C LEU A 440 -25.68 -5.99 1.95
N GLN A 441 -25.70 -5.50 3.19
CA GLN A 441 -24.95 -6.10 4.29
C GLN A 441 -25.37 -7.56 4.52
N ALA A 442 -26.66 -7.88 4.40
CA ALA A 442 -27.15 -9.24 4.53
C ALA A 442 -26.70 -10.13 3.36
N SER A 443 -26.80 -9.67 2.12
CA SER A 443 -26.39 -10.43 0.94
C SER A 443 -24.88 -10.65 0.88
N LEU A 444 -24.11 -9.70 1.41
CA LEU A 444 -22.65 -9.72 1.45
C LEU A 444 -22.06 -10.39 2.70
N GLY A 445 -22.91 -10.83 3.64
CA GLY A 445 -22.47 -11.50 4.86
C GLY A 445 -21.70 -10.58 5.83
N LEU A 446 -21.97 -9.28 5.80
CA LEU A 446 -21.37 -8.28 6.70
C LEU A 446 -22.23 -7.99 7.95
N ARG A 447 -23.41 -8.63 8.07
CA ARG A 447 -24.23 -8.50 9.27
C ARG A 447 -23.75 -9.43 10.38
N PHE A 448 -23.84 -8.94 11.59
CA PHE A 448 -23.60 -9.78 12.76
C PHE A 448 -24.65 -10.88 12.86
N PRO A 449 -24.26 -12.11 13.25
CA PRO A 449 -25.23 -13.12 13.68
C PRO A 449 -26.09 -12.51 14.80
N ARG A 450 -27.40 -12.68 14.70
CA ARG A 450 -28.34 -12.25 15.75
C ARG A 450 -28.23 -13.12 16.98
#